data_AF-A0A6V8CU08-F1
#
_entry.id   AF-A0A6V8CU08-F1
#
_cell.length_a   1.000
_cell.length_b   1.000
_cell.length_c   1.000
_cell.angle_alpha   90.00
_cell.angle_beta   90.00
_cell.angle_gamma   90.00
#
_symmetry.space_group_name_H-M   'P 1'
#
loop_
_entity.id
_entity.type
_entity.pdbx_description
1 polymer ?
#
loop_
_entity_poly.entity_id
_entity_poly.type
_entity_poly.pdbx_seq_one_letter_code
_entity_poly.pdbx_strand_id
1 'polypeptide(L)'
;STWQVADINSGSSSGGANDIIVMGTRLYFGADDDISGDELWVHETTNGSTWLVADIYSGVDGSEARDFVAMGTRLYFEANDDIHGFELWAHETTNDSTWQVADIRSGSGSGYAGDIVVMGTRLYFSASDGITGSELWVHETTNGSTWQVADIKSPHSGVQNDIVVMGTRLYFEADDGWLGDELWMMEIEHTITYS
;
A
#
# COMPACT_ATOMS: atom_id res chain seq x y z
N SER A 1 18.19 -24.48 -14.22
CA SER A 1 19.05 -24.30 -13.03
C SER A 1 18.43 -23.22 -12.17
N THR A 2 18.70 -23.23 -10.87
CA THR A 2 18.27 -22.22 -9.89
C THR A 2 19.51 -21.72 -9.15
N TRP A 3 19.57 -20.43 -8.82
CA TRP A 3 20.68 -19.81 -8.07
C TRP A 3 20.14 -18.68 -7.18
N GLN A 4 20.90 -18.33 -6.12
CA GLN A 4 20.60 -17.22 -5.23
C GLN A 4 20.92 -15.89 -5.93
N VAL A 5 19.97 -14.95 -5.90
CA VAL A 5 20.13 -13.62 -6.52
C VAL A 5 20.80 -12.64 -5.57
N ALA A 6 20.39 -12.64 -4.30
CA ALA A 6 20.97 -11.83 -3.24
C ALA A 6 20.84 -12.57 -1.90
N ASP A 7 21.78 -12.28 -0.99
CA ASP A 7 21.70 -12.66 0.42
C ASP A 7 21.51 -11.37 1.22
N ILE A 8 20.31 -11.18 1.79
CA ILE A 8 19.93 -9.94 2.49
C ILE A 8 20.30 -10.05 3.96
N ASN A 9 19.99 -11.20 4.57
CA ASN A 9 20.31 -11.48 5.95
C ASN A 9 21.71 -12.11 6.04
N SER A 10 22.59 -11.56 6.88
CA SER A 10 23.95 -12.09 7.07
C SER A 10 24.04 -13.26 8.06
N GLY A 11 22.93 -13.57 8.74
CA GLY A 11 22.75 -14.65 9.72
C GLY A 11 22.07 -15.90 9.15
N SER A 12 21.56 -16.76 10.05
CA SER A 12 20.80 -17.98 9.69
C SER A 12 19.28 -17.77 9.68
N SER A 13 18.83 -16.53 9.90
CA SER A 13 17.44 -16.10 9.89
C SER A 13 16.92 -16.02 8.46
N SER A 14 15.60 -16.16 8.29
CA SER A 14 14.95 -15.96 7.00
C SER A 14 14.86 -14.46 6.71
N GLY A 15 15.76 -13.90 5.90
CA GLY A 15 15.58 -12.56 5.30
C GLY A 15 14.59 -12.57 4.12
N GLY A 16 13.55 -13.41 4.22
CA GLY A 16 12.69 -13.79 3.11
C GLY A 16 12.10 -12.60 2.36
N ALA A 17 12.04 -12.69 1.03
CA ALA A 17 11.34 -11.71 0.23
C ALA A 17 9.82 -11.91 0.38
N ASN A 18 9.14 -11.01 1.09
CA ASN A 18 7.69 -10.98 1.21
C ASN A 18 7.13 -9.97 0.22
N ASP A 19 6.16 -10.39 -0.59
CA ASP A 19 5.65 -9.68 -1.77
C ASP A 19 6.73 -9.21 -2.76
N ILE A 20 6.54 -9.43 -4.05
CA ILE A 20 7.52 -9.03 -5.06
C ILE A 20 6.80 -8.37 -6.22
N ILE A 21 7.23 -7.16 -6.58
CA ILE A 21 6.75 -6.47 -7.77
C ILE A 21 7.90 -6.06 -8.69
N VAL A 22 7.66 -6.17 -9.99
CA VAL A 22 8.61 -5.72 -11.02
C VAL A 22 8.20 -4.33 -11.51
N MET A 23 9.13 -3.38 -11.45
CA MET A 23 8.98 -2.04 -12.03
C MET A 23 10.18 -1.72 -12.92
N GLY A 24 9.98 -1.84 -14.24
CA GLY A 24 11.07 -1.68 -15.20
C GLY A 24 12.14 -2.77 -15.03
N THR A 25 13.36 -2.38 -14.68
CA THR A 25 14.50 -3.28 -14.42
C THR A 25 14.70 -3.61 -12.94
N ARG A 26 13.84 -3.08 -12.07
CA ARG A 26 13.94 -3.22 -10.62
C ARG A 26 12.90 -4.20 -10.09
N LEU A 27 13.31 -5.04 -9.16
CA LEU A 27 12.45 -5.87 -8.32
C LEU A 27 12.35 -5.20 -6.95
N TYR A 28 11.15 -4.83 -6.52
CA TYR A 28 10.87 -4.30 -5.18
C TYR A 28 10.24 -5.41 -4.33
N PHE A 29 10.65 -5.52 -3.07
CA PHE A 29 10.22 -6.57 -2.15
C PHE A 29 10.46 -6.17 -0.69
N GLY A 30 9.68 -6.73 0.25
CA GLY A 30 9.96 -6.65 1.69
C GLY A 30 11.07 -7.64 2.06
N ALA A 31 12.04 -7.24 2.89
CA ALA A 31 13.06 -8.16 3.40
C ALA A 31 13.71 -7.66 4.70
N ASP A 32 14.21 -8.61 5.50
CA ASP A 32 14.86 -8.38 6.79
C ASP A 32 16.37 -8.70 6.74
N ASP A 33 17.20 -7.72 7.14
CA ASP A 33 18.66 -7.84 7.20
C ASP A 33 19.24 -8.03 8.62
N ASP A 34 18.40 -8.26 9.63
CA ASP A 34 18.69 -8.31 11.08
C ASP A 34 19.27 -7.00 11.67
N ILE A 35 19.34 -5.90 10.89
CA ILE A 35 19.90 -4.60 11.32
C ILE A 35 18.81 -3.52 11.32
N SER A 36 18.11 -3.40 10.20
CA SER A 36 17.01 -2.48 9.92
C SER A 36 15.63 -3.16 9.96
N GLY A 37 15.57 -4.47 10.24
CA GLY A 37 14.31 -5.22 10.28
C GLY A 37 13.70 -5.42 8.89
N ASP A 38 12.44 -5.86 8.83
CA ASP A 38 11.71 -6.03 7.55
C ASP A 38 11.35 -4.68 6.93
N GLU A 39 12.05 -4.32 5.85
CA GLU A 39 11.94 -3.02 5.19
C GLU A 39 11.73 -3.16 3.68
N LEU A 40 11.52 -2.04 2.98
CA LEU A 40 11.46 -2.03 1.52
C LEU A 40 12.86 -2.16 0.91
N TRP A 41 13.09 -3.23 0.16
CA TRP A 41 14.32 -3.49 -0.59
C TRP A 41 14.10 -3.46 -2.10
N VAL A 42 15.20 -3.24 -2.82
CA VAL A 42 15.20 -3.27 -4.28
C VAL A 42 16.41 -4.01 -4.84
N HIS A 43 16.18 -4.80 -5.88
CA HIS A 43 17.21 -5.44 -6.69
C HIS A 43 17.18 -4.94 -8.14
N GLU A 44 18.31 -4.43 -8.62
CA GLU A 44 18.49 -3.99 -10.01
C GLU A 44 19.03 -5.14 -10.86
N THR A 45 18.18 -5.59 -11.79
CA THR A 45 18.47 -6.76 -12.61
C THR A 45 19.56 -6.51 -13.67
N THR A 46 19.85 -5.25 -14.02
CA THR A 46 20.86 -4.93 -15.05
C THR A 46 22.30 -5.02 -14.55
N ASN A 47 22.55 -4.77 -13.27
CA ASN A 47 23.88 -4.79 -12.68
C ASN A 47 24.02 -5.76 -11.49
N GLY A 48 22.91 -6.37 -11.05
CA GLY A 48 22.86 -7.33 -9.95
C GLY A 48 23.00 -6.72 -8.56
N SER A 49 22.89 -5.39 -8.41
CA SER A 49 22.98 -4.75 -7.10
C SER A 49 21.65 -4.83 -6.33
N THR A 50 21.74 -5.00 -5.02
CA THR A 50 20.60 -4.97 -4.09
C THR A 50 20.86 -3.94 -3.00
N TRP A 51 19.86 -3.15 -2.62
CA TRP A 51 19.98 -2.15 -1.56
C TRP A 51 18.65 -1.88 -0.86
N LEU A 52 18.75 -1.38 0.37
CA LEU A 52 17.62 -0.86 1.15
C LEU A 52 17.10 0.42 0.51
N VAL A 53 15.80 0.48 0.22
CA VAL A 53 15.15 1.65 -0.41
C VAL A 53 14.98 2.77 0.59
N ALA A 54 14.43 2.45 1.75
CA ALA A 54 14.23 3.35 2.88
C ALA A 54 14.21 2.54 4.17
N ASP A 55 14.75 3.12 5.23
CA ASP A 55 14.62 2.64 6.62
C ASP A 55 13.41 3.39 7.21
N ILE A 56 12.20 2.84 7.04
CA ILE A 56 10.95 3.51 7.40
C ILE A 56 10.71 3.39 8.91
N TYR A 57 10.92 2.21 9.49
CA TYR A 57 10.91 2.00 10.93
C TYR A 57 12.32 1.59 11.38
N SER A 58 13.05 2.59 11.87
CA SER A 58 14.39 2.39 12.39
C SER A 58 14.47 1.35 13.52
N GLY A 59 15.36 0.38 13.36
CA GLY A 59 15.64 -0.63 14.37
C GLY A 59 15.48 -2.04 13.80
N VAL A 60 15.41 -3.04 14.67
CA VAL A 60 15.30 -4.44 14.22
C VAL A 60 13.86 -4.91 13.98
N ASP A 61 12.88 -4.07 14.34
CA ASP A 61 11.46 -4.41 14.20
C ASP A 61 10.99 -4.25 12.74
N GLY A 62 11.43 -3.20 12.05
CA GLY A 62 11.16 -2.94 10.63
C GLY A 62 9.73 -2.47 10.32
N SER A 63 9.53 -1.96 9.12
CA SER A 63 8.27 -1.37 8.66
C SER A 63 7.24 -2.37 8.11
N GLU A 64 7.65 -3.62 7.88
CA GLU A 64 6.84 -4.70 7.30
C GLU A 64 6.20 -4.28 5.96
N ALA A 65 7.02 -3.76 5.04
CA ALA A 65 6.56 -3.27 3.74
C ALA A 65 5.88 -4.37 2.89
N ARG A 66 4.59 -4.20 2.55
CA ARG A 66 3.78 -5.20 1.82
C ARG A 66 2.67 -4.58 0.97
N ASP A 67 1.85 -5.41 0.31
CA ASP A 67 0.72 -4.99 -0.55
C ASP A 67 1.15 -4.07 -1.72
N PHE A 68 2.22 -4.47 -2.42
CA PHE A 68 2.82 -3.65 -3.47
C PHE A 68 1.91 -3.43 -4.68
N VAL A 69 1.71 -2.16 -5.05
CA VAL A 69 0.99 -1.75 -6.26
C VAL A 69 1.79 -0.71 -7.04
N ALA A 70 2.05 -1.01 -8.31
CA ALA A 70 2.74 -0.09 -9.21
C ALA A 70 1.76 0.77 -10.00
N MET A 71 2.01 2.09 -10.05
CA MET A 71 1.29 3.02 -10.92
C MET A 71 2.29 4.01 -11.56
N GLY A 72 2.60 3.78 -12.84
CA GLY A 72 3.61 4.56 -13.54
C GLY A 72 5.00 4.35 -12.93
N THR A 73 5.61 5.43 -12.44
CA THR A 73 6.93 5.40 -11.78
C THR A 73 6.84 5.31 -10.26
N ARG A 74 5.64 5.18 -9.70
CA ARG A 74 5.41 5.11 -8.26
C ARG A 74 5.02 3.71 -7.83
N LEU A 75 5.64 3.28 -6.74
CA LEU A 75 5.25 2.13 -5.96
C LEU A 75 4.40 2.63 -4.79
N TYR A 76 3.25 2.02 -4.57
CA TYR A 76 2.40 2.23 -3.39
C TYR A 76 2.35 0.95 -2.58
N PHE A 77 2.36 1.07 -1.26
CA PHE A 77 2.50 -0.06 -0.35
C PHE A 77 2.05 0.28 1.06
N GLU A 78 1.79 -0.74 1.87
CA GLU A 78 1.57 -0.61 3.30
C GLU A 78 2.92 -0.63 4.03
N ALA A 79 3.12 0.26 5.01
CA ALA A 79 4.25 0.20 5.93
C ALA A 79 3.95 0.92 7.26
N ASN A 80 4.67 0.52 8.32
CA ASN A 80 4.62 1.10 9.65
C ASN A 80 5.91 1.90 9.94
N ASP A 81 5.81 3.06 10.58
CA ASP A 81 6.96 3.92 10.96
C ASP A 81 7.16 4.08 12.48
N ASP A 82 6.50 3.26 13.30
CA ASP A 82 6.45 3.33 14.78
C ASP A 82 5.75 4.58 15.37
N ILE A 83 5.38 5.54 14.52
CA ILE A 83 4.76 6.80 14.95
C ILE A 83 3.27 6.80 14.62
N HIS A 84 2.93 6.39 13.39
CA HIS A 84 1.58 6.43 12.82
C HIS A 84 0.97 5.02 12.65
N GLY A 85 1.70 3.96 12.99
CA GLY A 85 1.25 2.60 12.70
C GLY A 85 1.26 2.29 11.20
N PHE A 86 0.54 1.25 10.79
CA PHE A 86 0.45 0.88 9.37
C PHE A 86 -0.40 1.86 8.57
N GLU A 87 0.21 2.49 7.58
CA GLU A 87 -0.38 3.51 6.72
C GLU A 87 -0.04 3.26 5.24
N LEU A 88 -0.64 4.04 4.34
CA LEU A 88 -0.30 4.01 2.92
C LEU A 88 0.99 4.80 2.66
N TRP A 89 1.98 4.15 2.07
CA TRP A 89 3.26 4.72 1.68
C TRP A 89 3.46 4.71 0.16
N ALA A 90 4.34 5.58 -0.31
CA ALA A 90 4.72 5.67 -1.69
C ALA A 90 6.25 5.83 -1.86
N HIS A 91 6.75 5.25 -2.95
CA HIS A 91 8.13 5.41 -3.41
C HIS A 91 8.16 5.83 -4.88
N GLU A 92 8.85 6.93 -5.19
CA GLU A 92 9.07 7.44 -6.54
C GLU A 92 10.41 6.97 -7.07
N THR A 93 10.36 6.08 -8.06
CA THR A 93 11.55 5.43 -8.61
C THR A 93 12.44 6.36 -9.44
N THR A 94 11.94 7.53 -9.84
CA THR A 94 12.72 8.49 -10.66
C THR A 94 13.66 9.37 -9.87
N ASN A 95 13.38 9.61 -8.59
CA ASN A 95 14.20 10.42 -7.70
C ASN A 95 14.56 9.72 -6.39
N ASP A 96 14.24 8.42 -6.29
CA ASP A 96 14.45 7.55 -5.14
C ASP A 96 13.91 8.17 -3.82
N SER A 97 12.73 8.81 -3.87
CA SER A 97 12.08 9.37 -2.69
C SER A 97 11.00 8.44 -2.15
N THR A 98 10.90 8.36 -0.82
CA THR A 98 9.89 7.56 -0.11
C THR A 98 9.15 8.47 0.88
N TRP A 99 7.82 8.39 0.93
CA TRP A 99 6.99 9.21 1.81
C TRP A 99 5.67 8.52 2.17
N GLN A 100 5.13 8.85 3.34
CA GLN A 100 3.78 8.49 3.75
C GLN A 100 2.77 9.29 2.90
N VAL A 101 1.81 8.61 2.26
CA VAL A 101 0.84 9.23 1.36
C VAL A 101 -0.18 10.05 2.13
N ALA A 102 -0.69 9.50 3.22
CA ALA A 102 -1.56 10.17 4.17
C ALA A 102 -1.47 9.46 5.53
N ASP A 103 -1.54 10.24 6.61
CA ASP A 103 -1.85 9.74 7.96
C ASP A 103 -3.38 9.66 8.07
N ILE A 104 -3.95 8.48 7.82
CA ILE A 104 -5.40 8.27 7.82
C ILE A 104 -5.91 8.14 9.25
N ARG A 105 -5.16 7.43 10.10
CA ARG A 105 -5.50 7.28 11.52
C ARG A 105 -4.49 7.97 12.40
N SER A 106 -4.88 9.13 12.91
CA SER A 106 -4.03 9.89 13.82
C SER A 106 -3.55 9.07 15.02
N GLY A 107 -2.24 9.08 15.27
CA GLY A 107 -1.59 8.37 16.37
C GLY A 107 -1.08 6.98 15.96
N SER A 108 -0.70 6.15 16.93
CA SER A 108 -0.02 4.86 16.66
C SER A 108 -0.95 3.73 16.20
N GLY A 109 -2.15 4.05 15.72
CA GLY A 109 -3.13 3.05 15.32
C GLY A 109 -3.08 2.85 13.82
N SER A 110 -2.99 1.62 13.34
CA SER A 110 -3.04 1.33 11.90
C SER A 110 -4.29 1.91 11.24
N GLY A 111 -4.10 2.77 10.26
CA GLY A 111 -5.15 3.33 9.41
C GLY A 111 -5.37 2.57 8.12
N TYR A 112 -4.40 1.82 7.62
CA TYR A 112 -4.55 1.01 6.41
C TYR A 112 -5.14 -0.38 6.72
N ALA A 113 -6.12 -0.82 5.92
CA ALA A 113 -6.84 -2.08 6.16
C ALA A 113 -6.71 -3.13 5.03
N GLY A 114 -6.05 -2.78 3.92
CA GLY A 114 -5.77 -3.71 2.82
C GLY A 114 -6.36 -3.31 1.45
N ASP A 115 -5.93 -4.05 0.43
CA ASP A 115 -6.36 -4.02 -0.99
C ASP A 115 -6.35 -2.65 -1.68
N ILE A 116 -5.21 -2.30 -2.27
CA ILE A 116 -5.10 -1.16 -3.18
C ILE A 116 -5.47 -1.60 -4.61
N VAL A 117 -6.39 -0.87 -5.23
CA VAL A 117 -6.62 -0.93 -6.68
C VAL A 117 -6.37 0.41 -7.36
N VAL A 118 -5.76 0.34 -8.52
CA VAL A 118 -5.51 1.51 -9.38
C VAL A 118 -6.63 1.65 -10.39
N MET A 119 -7.19 2.86 -10.52
CA MET A 119 -8.07 3.21 -11.62
C MET A 119 -7.82 4.64 -12.10
N GLY A 120 -7.24 4.76 -13.29
CA GLY A 120 -6.86 6.06 -13.85
C GLY A 120 -5.74 6.71 -13.02
N THR A 121 -6.02 7.86 -12.41
CA THR A 121 -5.10 8.61 -11.54
C THR A 121 -5.40 8.42 -10.05
N ARG A 122 -6.21 7.42 -9.72
CA ARG A 122 -6.70 7.19 -8.35
C ARG A 122 -6.32 5.82 -7.85
N LEU A 123 -6.00 5.78 -6.57
CA LEU A 123 -5.92 4.57 -5.77
C LEU A 123 -7.19 4.47 -4.95
N TYR A 124 -7.80 3.30 -4.92
CA TYR A 124 -8.92 2.99 -4.03
C TYR A 124 -8.49 1.86 -3.10
N PHE A 125 -8.78 1.99 -1.82
CA PHE A 125 -8.31 1.07 -0.80
C PHE A 125 -9.19 1.12 0.44
N SER A 126 -9.13 0.09 1.28
CA SER A 126 -9.80 0.05 2.57
C SER A 126 -8.92 0.71 3.63
N ALA A 127 -9.51 1.60 4.44
CA ALA A 127 -8.79 2.27 5.52
C ALA A 127 -9.73 2.69 6.66
N SER A 128 -9.20 2.83 7.87
CA SER A 128 -9.92 3.22 9.08
C SER A 128 -9.29 4.44 9.70
N ASP A 129 -10.07 5.51 9.90
CA ASP A 129 -9.62 6.71 10.64
C ASP A 129 -9.67 6.54 12.16
N GLY A 130 -10.03 5.35 12.65
CA GLY A 130 -10.23 5.07 14.08
C GLY A 130 -11.53 5.65 14.66
N ILE A 131 -12.39 6.29 13.85
CA ILE A 131 -13.67 6.87 14.26
C ILE A 131 -14.83 6.13 13.58
N THR A 132 -14.73 5.94 12.25
CA THR A 132 -15.77 5.33 11.40
C THR A 132 -15.56 3.83 11.20
N GLY A 133 -14.36 3.32 11.49
CA GLY A 133 -13.98 1.94 11.16
C GLY A 133 -13.45 1.85 9.73
N SER A 134 -13.25 0.63 9.22
CA SER A 134 -12.73 0.42 7.87
C SER A 134 -13.78 0.77 6.82
N GLU A 135 -13.46 1.74 5.97
CA GLU A 135 -14.32 2.29 4.92
C GLU A 135 -13.55 2.37 3.59
N LEU A 136 -14.24 2.75 2.51
CA LEU A 136 -13.61 2.96 1.21
C LEU A 136 -12.96 4.34 1.15
N TRP A 137 -11.65 4.37 0.90
CA TRP A 137 -10.86 5.58 0.72
C TRP A 137 -10.35 5.70 -0.71
N VAL A 138 -10.02 6.93 -1.08
CA VAL A 138 -9.37 7.23 -2.36
C VAL A 138 -8.22 8.20 -2.17
N HIS A 139 -7.15 7.98 -2.94
CA HIS A 139 -6.05 8.91 -3.11
C HIS A 139 -5.96 9.35 -4.58
N GLU A 140 -6.05 10.66 -4.84
CA GLU A 140 -5.87 11.27 -6.16
C GLU A 140 -4.43 11.70 -6.35
N THR A 141 -3.74 11.01 -7.26
CA THR A 141 -2.28 11.12 -7.37
C THR A 141 -1.84 12.37 -8.11
N THR A 142 -2.76 13.03 -8.82
CA THR A 142 -2.48 14.27 -9.57
C THR A 142 -2.37 15.50 -8.68
N ASN A 143 -3.10 15.53 -7.56
CA ASN A 143 -3.10 16.65 -6.62
C ASN A 143 -2.66 16.26 -5.20
N GLY A 144 -2.44 14.96 -4.94
CA GLY A 144 -1.99 14.44 -3.66
C GLY A 144 -3.06 14.43 -2.57
N SER A 145 -4.35 14.53 -2.93
CA SER A 145 -5.44 14.53 -1.95
C SER A 145 -5.90 13.11 -1.63
N THR A 146 -6.28 12.90 -0.36
CA THR A 146 -6.82 11.64 0.15
C THR A 146 -8.13 11.94 0.88
N TRP A 147 -9.19 11.17 0.61
CA TRP A 147 -10.48 11.34 1.27
C TRP A 147 -11.28 10.03 1.32
N GLN A 148 -12.17 9.92 2.31
CA GLN A 148 -13.14 8.84 2.41
C GLN A 148 -14.22 9.04 1.33
N VAL A 149 -14.50 8.00 0.54
CA VAL A 149 -15.45 8.06 -0.58
C VAL A 149 -16.88 7.92 -0.12
N ALA A 150 -17.12 6.96 0.77
CA ALA A 150 -18.40 6.70 1.39
C ALA A 150 -18.16 6.17 2.81
N ASP A 151 -18.96 6.65 3.75
CA ASP A 151 -19.16 6.04 5.06
C ASP A 151 -20.35 5.10 4.93
N ILE A 152 -20.07 3.82 4.70
CA ILE A 152 -21.10 2.80 4.42
C ILE A 152 -21.72 2.32 5.73
N LYS A 153 -20.93 2.28 6.81
CA LYS A 153 -21.43 1.98 8.15
C LYS A 153 -20.64 2.75 9.21
N SER A 154 -21.35 3.48 10.05
CA SER A 154 -20.75 4.22 11.16
C SER A 154 -21.38 3.79 12.48
N PRO A 155 -20.62 3.53 13.57
CA PRO A 155 -19.16 3.66 13.73
C PRO A 155 -18.39 2.33 13.54
N HIS A 156 -18.87 1.43 12.68
CA HIS A 156 -18.32 0.08 12.53
C HIS A 156 -17.91 -0.13 11.09
N SER A 157 -16.81 -0.82 10.81
CA SER A 157 -16.35 -1.12 9.45
C SER A 157 -17.50 -1.50 8.51
N GLY A 158 -17.71 -0.67 7.49
CA GLY A 158 -18.69 -0.87 6.44
C GLY A 158 -18.13 -1.44 5.17
N VAL A 159 -16.80 -1.40 4.94
CA VAL A 159 -16.14 -2.00 3.78
C VAL A 159 -15.22 -3.12 4.20
N GLN A 160 -15.43 -4.29 3.62
CA GLN A 160 -14.50 -5.41 3.69
C GLN A 160 -13.56 -5.39 2.49
N ASN A 161 -12.46 -6.13 2.61
CA ASN A 161 -11.44 -6.35 1.60
C ASN A 161 -12.05 -6.88 0.26
N ASP A 162 -11.24 -7.08 -0.78
CA ASP A 162 -11.65 -7.47 -2.13
C ASP A 162 -12.30 -6.38 -3.00
N ILE A 163 -11.64 -5.22 -3.10
CA ILE A 163 -12.01 -4.17 -4.05
C ILE A 163 -11.58 -4.58 -5.46
N VAL A 164 -12.47 -4.48 -6.44
CA VAL A 164 -12.21 -4.83 -7.85
C VAL A 164 -12.70 -3.74 -8.80
N VAL A 165 -11.87 -3.42 -9.80
CA VAL A 165 -12.21 -2.48 -10.88
C VAL A 165 -12.72 -3.24 -12.11
N MET A 166 -13.88 -2.83 -12.65
CA MET A 166 -14.37 -3.26 -13.97
C MET A 166 -14.87 -2.06 -14.78
N GLY A 167 -14.07 -1.62 -15.75
CA GLY A 167 -14.38 -0.44 -16.55
C GLY A 167 -14.35 0.83 -15.69
N THR A 168 -15.49 1.52 -15.58
CA THR A 168 -15.66 2.73 -14.76
C THR A 168 -16.32 2.44 -13.41
N ARG A 169 -16.32 1.17 -12.98
CA ARG A 169 -17.02 0.72 -11.78
C ARG A 169 -16.05 0.05 -10.82
N LEU A 170 -16.29 0.31 -9.54
CA LEU A 170 -15.72 -0.43 -8.43
C LEU A 170 -16.77 -1.37 -7.86
N TYR A 171 -16.34 -2.60 -7.58
CA TYR A 171 -17.11 -3.61 -6.88
C TYR A 171 -16.35 -3.99 -5.62
N PHE A 172 -17.03 -4.12 -4.49
CA PHE A 172 -16.40 -4.41 -3.20
C PHE A 172 -17.42 -5.03 -2.25
N GLU A 173 -16.94 -5.77 -1.26
CA GLU A 173 -17.76 -6.30 -0.17
C GLU A 173 -17.98 -5.22 0.88
N ALA A 174 -19.22 -5.07 1.34
CA ALA A 174 -19.56 -4.08 2.35
C ALA A 174 -20.84 -4.44 3.13
N ASP A 175 -20.92 -4.00 4.38
CA ASP A 175 -22.07 -4.18 5.28
C ASP A 175 -22.58 -2.82 5.74
N ASP A 176 -23.87 -2.53 5.50
CA ASP A 176 -24.54 -1.30 5.95
C ASP A 176 -25.16 -1.42 7.36
N GLY A 177 -24.99 -2.57 8.01
CA GLY A 177 -25.53 -2.92 9.32
C GLY A 177 -26.93 -3.52 9.29
N TRP A 178 -27.55 -3.71 8.12
CA TRP A 178 -28.92 -4.26 8.01
C TRP A 178 -28.98 -5.66 7.43
N LEU A 179 -28.15 -5.96 6.43
CA LEU A 179 -28.17 -7.24 5.72
C LEU A 179 -26.91 -8.08 5.90
N GLY A 180 -25.91 -7.57 6.62
CA GLY A 180 -24.59 -8.18 6.68
C GLY A 180 -23.79 -7.85 5.42
N ASP A 181 -22.74 -8.64 5.18
CA ASP A 181 -21.83 -8.39 4.06
C ASP A 181 -22.49 -8.73 2.71
N GLU A 182 -22.52 -7.75 1.82
CA GLU A 182 -23.11 -7.84 0.50
C GLU A 182 -22.16 -7.30 -0.58
N LEU A 183 -22.46 -7.58 -1.85
CA LEU A 183 -21.72 -7.04 -2.99
C LEU A 183 -22.22 -5.63 -3.33
N TRP A 184 -21.35 -4.63 -3.18
CA TRP A 184 -21.63 -3.24 -3.53
C TRP A 184 -20.99 -2.86 -4.86
N MET A 185 -21.55 -1.81 -5.48
CA MET A 185 -21.02 -1.23 -6.70
C MET A 185 -21.06 0.28 -6.62
N MET A 186 -19.95 0.92 -7.00
CA MET A 186 -19.86 2.35 -7.17
C MET A 186 -19.45 2.69 -8.60
N GLU A 187 -20.21 3.58 -9.23
CA GLU A 187 -19.86 4.15 -10.53
C GLU A 187 -19.00 5.39 -10.33
N ILE A 188 -17.83 5.39 -10.96
CA ILE A 188 -16.93 6.55 -10.91
C ILE A 188 -17.20 7.41 -12.11
N GLU A 189 -17.80 8.58 -11.87
CA GLU A 189 -18.02 9.56 -12.91
C GLU A 189 -16.68 10.08 -13.44
N HIS A 190 -16.51 9.99 -14.77
CA HIS A 190 -15.39 10.58 -15.48
C HIS A 190 -15.54 12.11 -15.42
N THR A 191 -14.89 12.79 -14.48
CA THR A 191 -14.62 14.23 -14.65
C THR A 191 -13.48 14.39 -15.64
N ILE A 192 -13.82 14.34 -16.94
CA ILE A 192 -12.93 14.84 -17.98
C ILE A 192 -12.96 16.37 -17.91
N THR A 193 -12.02 16.97 -17.20
CA THR A 193 -11.71 18.40 -17.38
C THR A 193 -10.56 18.53 -18.37
N TYR A 194 -10.91 18.79 -19.63
CA TYR A 194 -9.98 19.45 -20.56
C TYR A 194 -9.98 20.95 -20.23
N SER A 195 -8.81 21.52 -19.99
CA SER A 195 -8.56 22.96 -20.08
C SER A 195 -7.53 23.22 -21.16
#